data_AF-A0A354AXF8-F1
#
_entry.id   AF-A0A354AXF8-F1
#
_cell.length_a   1.000
_cell.length_b   1.000
_cell.length_c   1.000
_cell.angle_alpha   90.00
_cell.angle_beta   90.00
_cell.angle_gamma   90.00
#
_symmetry.space_group_name_H-M   'P 1'
#
loop_
_entity.id
_entity.type
_entity.pdbx_description
1 polymer ?
#
loop_
_entity_poly.entity_id
_entity_poly.type
_entity_poly.pdbx_seq_one_letter_code
_entity_poly.pdbx_strand_id
1 'polypeptide(L)'
;NLWKDLASDFVLQVWRSFRLAPGGEDLRFLADCWPAAVTALRYLHNFDINGDGLPDNGGAPDQTFDDWPLRGVSAYCGALWIAALEAGLAMGQRLQLELELGLDTSWEQRQFGGWLELSRANFDRLLWNGEYYNIDAESGTPVV
;
A
#
# COMPACT_ATOMS: atom_id res chain seq x y z
N ASN A 1 10.69 8.01 -9.94
CA ASN A 1 10.41 6.60 -10.29
C ASN A 1 8.90 6.46 -10.38
N LEU A 2 8.34 5.80 -11.40
CA LEU A 2 6.88 5.64 -11.59
C LEU A 2 6.36 4.25 -11.18
N TRP A 3 7.20 3.44 -10.53
CA TRP A 3 6.83 2.09 -10.12
C TRP A 3 5.79 2.08 -8.98
N LYS A 4 4.81 1.17 -9.08
CA LYS A 4 3.62 1.10 -8.21
C LYS A 4 3.80 0.21 -6.98
N ASP A 5 4.85 -0.61 -6.95
CA ASP A 5 5.16 -1.53 -5.85
C ASP A 5 6.04 -0.88 -4.77
N LEU A 6 7.07 -0.12 -5.17
CA LEU A 6 8.14 0.34 -4.26
C LEU A 6 7.67 1.13 -3.03
N ALA A 7 6.65 1.98 -3.19
CA ALA A 7 6.11 2.75 -2.06
C ALA A 7 5.42 1.85 -1.04
N SER A 8 4.62 0.88 -1.52
CA SER A 8 4.00 -0.15 -0.68
C SER A 8 5.06 -1.03 -0.03
N ASP A 9 6.04 -1.49 -0.80
CA ASP A 9 7.15 -2.31 -0.30
C ASP A 9 7.93 -1.62 0.81
N PHE A 10 8.20 -0.31 0.66
CA PHE A 10 8.87 0.47 1.69
C PHE A 10 8.08 0.47 3.00
N VAL A 11 6.78 0.79 2.96
CA VAL A 11 5.91 0.84 4.15
C VAL A 11 5.82 -0.54 4.81
N LEU A 12 5.62 -1.59 4.01
CA LEU A 12 5.58 -2.97 4.48
C LEU A 12 6.90 -3.40 5.12
N GLN A 13 8.04 -3.01 4.55
CA GLN A 13 9.35 -3.30 5.11
C GLN A 13 9.60 -2.57 6.43
N VAL A 14 9.19 -1.30 6.56
CA VAL A 14 9.28 -0.56 7.83
C VAL A 14 8.45 -1.28 8.91
N TRP A 15 7.18 -1.57 8.62
CA TRP A 15 6.30 -2.22 9.58
C TRP A 15 6.80 -3.61 9.99
N ARG A 16 7.22 -4.43 9.01
CA ARG A 16 7.83 -5.74 9.25
C ARG A 16 9.07 -5.63 10.14
N SER A 17 9.96 -4.68 9.83
CA SER A 17 11.22 -4.51 10.58
C SER A 17 10.96 -4.10 12.03
N PHE A 18 9.98 -3.22 12.26
CA PHE A 18 9.54 -2.87 13.60
C PHE A 18 8.93 -4.06 14.36
N ARG A 19 8.02 -4.81 13.73
CA ARG A 19 7.29 -5.91 14.39
C ARG A 19 8.16 -7.14 14.68
N LEU A 20 9.15 -7.39 13.83
CA LEU A 20 10.00 -8.59 13.90
C LEU A 20 11.43 -8.28 14.37
N ALA A 21 11.67 -7.08 14.90
CA ALA A 21 12.97 -6.69 15.44
C ALA A 21 13.39 -7.69 16.56
N PRO A 22 14.59 -8.28 16.49
CA PRO A 22 15.05 -9.26 17.49
C PRO A 22 15.10 -8.73 18.93
N GLY A 23 15.30 -7.41 19.08
CA GLY A 23 15.32 -6.72 20.37
C GLY A 23 13.94 -6.27 20.87
N GLY A 24 12.86 -6.62 20.17
CA GLY A 24 11.52 -6.08 20.39
C GLY A 24 11.24 -4.80 19.61
N GLU A 25 10.03 -4.28 19.76
CA GLU A 25 9.53 -3.10 19.07
C GLU A 25 10.37 -1.84 19.37
N ASP A 26 11.04 -1.30 18.34
CA ASP A 26 11.76 -0.01 18.43
C ASP A 26 10.86 1.14 17.97
N LEU A 27 10.26 1.83 18.93
CA LEU A 27 9.36 2.95 18.68
C LEU A 27 10.06 4.18 18.09
N ARG A 28 11.35 4.38 18.36
CA ARG A 28 12.11 5.49 17.79
C ARG A 28 12.34 5.27 16.31
N PHE A 29 12.74 4.05 15.93
CA PHE A 29 12.81 3.66 14.51
C PHE A 29 11.47 3.88 13.79
N LEU A 30 10.36 3.46 14.41
CA LEU A 30 9.03 3.62 13.83
C LEU A 30 8.66 5.10 13.64
N ALA A 31 8.94 5.93 14.64
CA ALA A 31 8.70 7.36 14.61
C ALA A 31 9.55 8.07 13.54
N ASP A 32 10.82 7.71 13.43
CA ASP A 32 11.75 8.27 12.44
C ASP A 32 11.31 7.95 11.00
N CYS A 33 10.75 6.75 10.79
CA CYS A 33 10.28 6.30 9.49
C CYS A 33 8.86 6.80 9.15
N TRP A 34 8.07 7.23 10.13
CA TRP A 34 6.67 7.61 9.94
C TRP A 34 6.44 8.69 8.88
N PRO A 35 7.17 9.83 8.87
CA PRO A 35 6.96 10.86 7.85
C PRO A 35 7.24 10.36 6.42
N ALA A 36 8.23 9.48 6.27
CA ALA A 36 8.57 8.87 4.98
C ALA A 36 7.47 7.88 4.53
N ALA A 37 6.94 7.06 5.44
CA ALA A 37 5.86 6.12 5.14
C ALA A 37 4.59 6.85 4.69
N VAL A 38 4.23 7.94 5.39
CA VAL A 38 3.10 8.80 5.03
C VAL A 38 3.30 9.42 3.65
N THR A 39 4.51 9.91 3.36
CA THR A 39 4.85 10.50 2.07
C THR A 39 4.78 9.46 0.95
N ALA A 40 5.26 8.24 1.18
CA ALA A 40 5.21 7.14 0.23
C ALA A 40 3.76 6.75 -0.12
N LEU A 41 2.88 6.60 0.88
CA LEU A 41 1.47 6.28 0.66
C LEU A 41 0.74 7.40 -0.10
N ARG A 42 0.94 8.67 0.29
CA ARG A 42 0.37 9.82 -0.43
C ARG A 42 0.90 9.92 -1.86
N TYR A 43 2.17 9.62 -2.08
CA TYR A 43 2.77 9.60 -3.41
C TYR A 43 2.10 8.55 -4.30
N LEU A 44 1.99 7.31 -3.80
CA LEU A 44 1.39 6.20 -4.54
C LEU A 44 -0.09 6.42 -4.81
N HIS A 45 -0.82 7.05 -3.89
CA HIS A 45 -2.23 7.39 -4.10
C HIS A 45 -2.46 8.30 -5.33
N ASN A 46 -1.50 9.13 -5.74
CA ASN A 46 -1.66 9.96 -6.94
C ASN A 46 -1.73 9.16 -8.25
N PHE A 47 -1.49 7.85 -8.20
CA PHE A 47 -1.61 6.96 -9.35
C PHE A 47 -2.97 6.25 -9.42
N ASP A 48 -3.88 6.50 -8.49
CA ASP A 48 -5.31 6.20 -8.66
C ASP A 48 -5.89 7.26 -9.62
N ILE A 49 -5.93 6.94 -10.92
CA ILE A 49 -6.34 7.90 -11.95
C ILE A 49 -7.84 7.88 -12.21
N ASN A 50 -8.53 6.83 -11.77
CA ASN A 50 -9.95 6.58 -12.05
C ASN A 50 -10.85 6.78 -10.81
N GLY A 51 -10.26 6.97 -9.62
CA GLY A 51 -10.95 7.21 -8.35
C GLY A 51 -11.50 5.96 -7.67
N ASP A 52 -10.99 4.77 -8.01
CA ASP A 52 -11.43 3.50 -7.42
C ASP A 52 -10.68 3.13 -6.13
N GLY A 53 -9.74 3.98 -5.69
CA GLY A 53 -8.96 3.80 -4.48
C GLY A 53 -7.74 2.90 -4.65
N LEU A 54 -7.40 2.44 -5.86
CA LEU A 54 -6.25 1.57 -6.13
C LEU A 54 -5.28 2.25 -7.12
N PRO A 55 -3.96 2.09 -6.96
CA PRO A 55 -3.00 2.63 -7.92
C PRO A 55 -3.06 1.87 -9.25
N ASP A 56 -3.16 2.60 -10.37
CA ASP A 56 -3.23 2.03 -11.71
C ASP A 56 -1.85 1.78 -12.32
N ASN A 57 -1.60 0.56 -12.79
CA ASN A 57 -0.46 0.25 -13.65
C ASN A 57 -0.68 0.83 -15.06
N GLY A 58 0.40 1.39 -15.65
CA GLY A 58 0.33 2.17 -16.87
C GLY A 58 0.50 1.38 -18.18
N GLY A 59 0.66 0.06 -18.15
CA GLY A 59 1.02 -0.76 -19.33
C GLY A 59 2.48 -0.66 -19.76
N ALA A 60 3.31 0.04 -18.98
CA ALA A 60 4.76 0.17 -19.14
C ALA A 60 5.47 -0.52 -17.94
N PRO A 61 6.82 -0.71 -17.96
CA PRO A 61 7.56 -1.28 -16.84
C PRO A 61 7.45 -0.42 -15.57
N ASP A 62 6.45 -0.69 -14.74
CA ASP A 62 6.15 0.09 -13.55
C ASP A 62 5.98 -0.75 -12.27
N GLN A 63 6.66 -1.90 -12.24
CA GLN A 63 6.79 -2.78 -11.10
C GLN A 63 7.96 -3.77 -11.34
N THR A 64 8.32 -4.56 -10.31
CA THR A 64 9.52 -5.42 -10.31
C THR A 64 9.58 -6.50 -11.39
N PHE A 65 8.45 -6.95 -11.92
CA PHE A 65 8.34 -7.81 -13.11
C PHE A 65 8.32 -6.91 -14.36
N ASP A 66 9.41 -6.20 -14.58
CA ASP A 66 9.56 -5.09 -15.52
C ASP A 66 9.20 -5.42 -16.98
N ASP A 67 9.31 -6.69 -17.40
CA ASP A 67 8.91 -7.16 -18.73
C ASP A 67 7.40 -7.49 -18.87
N TRP A 68 6.61 -7.43 -17.79
CA TRP A 68 5.17 -7.73 -17.83
C TRP A 68 4.32 -6.45 -17.89
N PRO A 69 3.65 -6.16 -19.02
CA PRO A 69 2.87 -4.93 -19.19
C PRO A 69 1.50 -5.03 -18.50
N LEU A 70 1.49 -4.86 -17.17
CA LEU A 70 0.26 -4.77 -16.39
C LEU A 70 -0.47 -3.45 -16.65
N ARG A 71 -1.80 -3.46 -16.70
CA ARG A 71 -2.60 -2.27 -16.96
C ARG A 71 -3.84 -2.19 -16.07
N GLY A 72 -4.12 -0.97 -15.58
CA GLY A 72 -5.16 -0.72 -14.58
C GLY A 72 -4.73 -1.30 -13.24
N VAL A 73 -5.69 -1.62 -12.36
CA VAL A 73 -5.40 -2.30 -11.11
C VAL A 73 -4.85 -3.70 -11.37
N SER A 74 -3.66 -4.01 -10.83
CA SER A 74 -3.13 -5.37 -10.80
C SER A 74 -3.34 -6.05 -9.45
N ALA A 75 -3.45 -7.38 -9.44
CA ALA A 75 -3.51 -8.15 -8.20
C ALA A 75 -2.26 -7.94 -7.35
N TYR A 76 -1.09 -7.82 -7.97
CA TYR A 76 0.18 -7.61 -7.29
C TYR A 76 0.25 -6.24 -6.61
N CYS A 77 0.20 -5.14 -7.38
CA CYS A 77 0.35 -3.80 -6.82
C CYS A 77 -0.85 -3.42 -5.95
N GLY A 78 -2.07 -3.84 -6.31
CA GLY A 78 -3.27 -3.59 -5.53
C GLY A 78 -3.26 -4.29 -4.16
N ALA A 79 -2.83 -5.55 -4.08
CA ALA A 79 -2.71 -6.25 -2.80
C ALA A 79 -1.60 -5.65 -1.92
N LEU A 80 -0.45 -5.29 -2.53
CA LEU A 80 0.63 -4.59 -1.81
C LEU A 80 0.14 -3.25 -1.25
N TRP A 81 -0.62 -2.49 -2.03
CA TRP A 81 -1.22 -1.22 -1.61
C TRP A 81 -2.16 -1.38 -0.42
N ILE A 82 -3.09 -2.34 -0.48
CA ILE A 82 -4.03 -2.63 0.62
C ILE A 82 -3.25 -3.01 1.89
N ALA A 83 -2.27 -3.91 1.78
CA ALA A 83 -1.45 -4.31 2.91
C ALA A 83 -0.61 -3.15 3.46
N ALA A 84 -0.10 -2.27 2.60
CA ALA A 84 0.65 -1.09 3.01
C ALA A 84 -0.22 -0.04 3.73
N LEU A 85 -1.49 0.13 3.32
CA LEU A 85 -2.45 0.96 4.04
C LEU A 85 -2.77 0.39 5.44
N GLU A 86 -2.98 -0.92 5.54
CA GLU A 86 -3.16 -1.60 6.83
C GLU A 86 -1.94 -1.42 7.73
N ALA A 87 -0.73 -1.58 7.18
CA ALA A 87 0.51 -1.33 7.89
C ALA A 87 0.62 0.13 8.34
N GLY A 88 0.35 1.10 7.46
CA GLY A 88 0.36 2.52 7.79
C GLY A 88 -0.64 2.89 8.89
N LEU A 89 -1.84 2.28 8.89
CA LEU A 89 -2.81 2.42 9.97
C LEU A 89 -2.28 1.86 11.29
N ALA A 90 -1.72 0.66 11.27
CA ALA A 90 -1.16 0.02 12.45
C ALA A 90 0.05 0.80 13.02
N MET A 91 0.89 1.36 12.15
CA MET A 91 1.98 2.26 12.52
C MET A 91 1.45 3.50 13.25
N GLY A 92 0.47 4.20 12.66
CA GLY A 92 -0.13 5.40 13.24
C GLY A 92 -0.75 5.10 14.61
N GLN A 93 -1.55 4.04 14.71
CA GLN A 93 -2.14 3.60 15.97
C GLN A 93 -1.09 3.30 17.04
N ARG A 94 -0.03 2.59 16.67
CA ARG A 94 1.03 2.21 17.61
C ARG A 94 1.81 3.42 18.14
N LEU A 95 2.09 4.40 17.27
CA LEU A 95 2.74 5.66 17.63
C LEU A 95 1.83 6.55 18.49
N GLN A 96 0.53 6.57 18.19
CA GLN A 96 -0.45 7.37 18.96
C GLN A 96 -0.58 6.92 20.42
N LEU A 97 -0.37 5.64 20.69
CA LEU A 97 -0.38 5.09 22.06
C LEU A 97 0.84 5.54 22.88
N GLU A 98 1.92 5.97 22.23
CA GLU A 98 3.15 6.37 22.89
C GLU A 98 3.17 7.87 23.18
N LEU A 99 2.61 8.25 24.33
CA LEU A 99 2.45 9.66 24.72
C LEU A 99 3.78 10.43 24.79
N GLU A 100 4.89 9.76 25.09
CA GLU A 100 6.22 10.37 25.18
C GLU A 100 6.74 10.90 23.83
N LEU A 101 6.25 10.35 22.71
CA LEU A 101 6.63 10.81 21.37
C LEU A 101 5.86 12.08 20.94
N GLY A 102 4.72 12.37 21.56
CA GLY A 102 3.91 13.56 21.26
C GLY A 102 3.39 13.64 19.82
N LEU A 103 3.33 12.51 19.11
CA LEU A 103 2.88 12.45 17.71
C LEU A 103 1.35 12.36 17.64
N ASP A 104 0.72 13.29 16.94
CA ASP A 104 -0.67 13.15 16.49
C ASP A 104 -0.67 12.55 15.08
N THR A 105 -1.25 11.36 14.96
CA THR A 105 -1.37 10.62 13.69
C THR A 105 -2.83 10.48 13.25
N SER A 106 -3.76 11.14 13.94
CA SER A 106 -5.20 10.95 13.78
C SER A 106 -5.70 11.33 12.39
N TRP A 107 -5.08 12.34 11.77
CA TRP A 107 -5.43 12.77 10.41
C TRP A 107 -5.05 11.71 9.38
N GLU A 108 -3.81 11.22 9.43
CA GLU A 108 -3.30 10.18 8.54
C GLU A 108 -4.09 8.89 8.70
N GLN A 109 -4.42 8.50 9.93
CA GLN A 109 -5.25 7.34 10.19
C GLN A 109 -6.64 7.45 9.54
N ARG A 110 -7.31 8.61 9.64
CA ARG A 110 -8.60 8.81 8.96
C ARG A 110 -8.46 8.74 7.44
N GLN A 111 -7.42 9.37 6.89
CA GLN A 111 -7.18 9.37 5.45
C GLN A 111 -6.91 7.94 4.94
N PHE A 112 -5.96 7.22 5.55
CA PHE A 112 -5.61 5.86 5.15
C PHE A 112 -6.77 4.88 5.36
N GLY A 113 -7.57 5.08 6.41
CA GLY A 113 -8.79 4.31 6.64
C GLY A 113 -9.80 4.47 5.52
N GLY A 114 -10.04 5.71 5.07
CA GLY A 114 -10.93 5.98 3.93
C GLY A 114 -10.43 5.37 2.63
N TRP A 115 -9.13 5.46 2.36
CA TRP A 115 -8.52 4.80 1.20
C TRP A 115 -8.67 3.27 1.28
N LEU A 116 -8.36 2.67 2.43
CA LEU A 116 -8.39 1.22 2.62
C LEU A 116 -9.80 0.64 2.41
N GLU A 117 -10.82 1.31 2.93
CA GLU A 117 -12.22 0.89 2.75
C GLU A 117 -12.59 0.84 1.26
N LEU A 118 -12.27 1.91 0.52
CA LEU A 118 -12.53 2.00 -0.91
C LEU A 118 -11.71 0.97 -1.71
N SER A 119 -10.41 0.85 -1.43
CA SER A 119 -9.52 -0.10 -2.11
C SER A 119 -10.01 -1.54 -1.96
N ARG A 120 -10.35 -1.97 -0.74
CA ARG A 120 -10.84 -3.34 -0.49
C ARG A 120 -12.15 -3.64 -1.22
N ALA A 121 -13.08 -2.69 -1.22
CA ALA A 121 -14.36 -2.86 -1.89
C ALA A 121 -14.21 -3.01 -3.41
N ASN A 122 -13.31 -2.25 -4.03
CA ASN A 122 -13.09 -2.30 -5.47
C ASN A 122 -12.15 -3.43 -5.91
N PHE A 123 -11.16 -3.82 -5.11
CA PHE A 123 -10.20 -4.86 -5.48
C PHE A 123 -10.88 -6.19 -5.77
N ASP A 124 -11.77 -6.64 -4.87
CA ASP A 124 -12.55 -7.88 -5.09
C ASP A 124 -13.47 -7.74 -6.31
N ARG A 125 -14.18 -6.62 -6.42
CA ARG A 125 -15.11 -6.37 -7.54
C ARG A 125 -14.42 -6.39 -8.91
N LEU A 126 -13.18 -5.90 -8.98
CA LEU A 126 -12.42 -5.78 -10.23
C LEU A 126 -11.72 -7.09 -10.61
N LEU A 127 -11.18 -7.81 -9.62
CA LEU A 127 -10.21 -8.87 -9.89
C LEU A 127 -10.69 -10.27 -9.53
N TRP A 128 -11.64 -10.45 -8.59
CA TRP A 128 -12.12 -11.79 -8.24
C TRP A 128 -13.00 -12.38 -9.33
N ASN A 129 -12.61 -13.54 -9.87
CA ASN A 129 -13.34 -14.20 -10.95
C ASN A 129 -14.19 -15.42 -10.52
N GLY A 130 -14.23 -15.71 -9.22
CA GLY A 130 -14.91 -16.88 -8.66
C GLY A 130 -13.99 -18.00 -8.19
N GLU A 131 -12.72 -18.01 -8.62
CA GLU A 131 -11.73 -19.02 -8.25
C GLU A 131 -10.40 -18.41 -7.78
N TYR A 132 -9.96 -17.34 -8.43
CA TYR A 132 -8.74 -16.61 -8.11
C TYR A 132 -8.87 -15.12 -8.49
N TYR A 133 -7.85 -14.34 -8.16
CA TYR A 133 -7.74 -12.95 -8.61
C TYR A 133 -7.08 -12.89 -9.99
N ASN A 134 -7.74 -12.25 -10.95
CA ASN A 134 -7.16 -11.90 -12.25
C ASN A 134 -5.86 -11.11 -12.07
N ILE A 135 -4.92 -11.27 -13.00
CA ILE A 135 -3.61 -10.63 -12.90
C ILE A 135 -3.72 -9.10 -12.88
N ASP A 136 -4.59 -8.54 -13.71
CA ASP A 136 -5.00 -7.15 -13.72
C ASP A 136 -6.38 -6.95 -14.34
N ALA A 137 -6.86 -5.71 -14.31
CA ALA A 137 -8.20 -5.33 -14.77
C ALA A 137 -8.28 -5.03 -16.28
N GLU A 138 -7.18 -4.64 -16.94
CA GLU A 138 -7.24 -4.07 -18.30
C GLU A 138 -6.28 -4.65 -19.35
N SER A 139 -5.30 -5.50 -19.01
CA SER A 139 -4.35 -6.00 -20.03
C SER A 139 -4.95 -7.08 -20.93
N GLY A 140 -5.97 -7.80 -20.45
CA GLY A 140 -6.51 -8.99 -21.13
C GLY A 140 -5.53 -10.17 -21.18
N THR A 141 -4.47 -10.15 -20.37
CA THR A 141 -3.48 -11.24 -20.31
C THR A 141 -4.13 -12.52 -19.77
N PRO A 142 -4.09 -13.65 -20.50
CA PRO A 142 -4.54 -14.93 -19.95
C PRO A 142 -3.62 -15.35 -18.80
N VAL A 143 -4.21 -15.81 -17.69
CA VAL A 143 -3.45 -16.45 -16.61
C VAL A 143 -2.89 -17.77 -17.15
N VAL A 144 -1.56 -17.91 -17.11
CA VAL A 144 -0.81 -19.08 -17.64
C VAL A 144 -0.81 -20.22 -16.63
#